data_AF-A0A415I0H7-F1
#
_entry.id   AF-A0A415I0H7-F1
#
_cell.length_a   1.000
_cell.length_b   1.000
_cell.length_c   1.000
_cell.angle_alpha   90.00
_cell.angle_beta   90.00
_cell.angle_gamma   90.00
#
_symmetry.space_group_name_H-M   'P 1'
#
loop_
_entity.id
_entity.type
_entity.pdbx_description
1 polymer ?
#
loop_
_entity_poly.entity_id
_entity_poly.type
_entity_poly.pdbx_seq_one_letter_code
_entity_poly.pdbx_strand_id
1 'polypeptide(L)' 'MSKDCTIQDVFHRFYSSFESTHSISPAQRKAAYHIMNCKTGAFGVNVSVCEDCGCISVHYNSCRD' A
#
# COMPACT_ATOMS: atom_id res chain seq x y z
N MET A 1 -12.93 11.00 -10.87
CA MET A 1 -12.40 10.94 -9.49
C MET A 1 -11.35 12.01 -9.37
N SER A 2 -11.47 12.89 -8.38
CA SER A 2 -10.42 13.85 -8.02
C SER A 2 -9.10 13.07 -7.89
N LYS A 3 -8.05 13.52 -8.58
CA LYS A 3 -6.69 12.98 -8.41
C LYS A 3 -6.14 13.54 -7.10
N ASP A 4 -6.75 13.12 -6.00
CA ASP A 4 -6.25 13.48 -4.68
C ASP A 4 -4.93 12.76 -4.50
N CYS A 5 -3.86 13.52 -4.29
CA CYS A 5 -2.54 12.97 -4.03
C CYS A 5 -2.60 12.17 -2.73
N THR A 6 -2.40 10.86 -2.83
CA THR A 6 -2.39 9.97 -1.67
C THR A 6 -1.04 10.03 -0.97
N ILE A 7 -0.99 9.61 0.29
CA ILE A 7 0.29 9.43 1.00
C ILE A 7 1.16 8.40 0.27
N GLN A 8 0.56 7.35 -0.32
CA GLN A 8 1.28 6.37 -1.12
C GLN A 8 1.98 7.01 -2.33
N ASP A 9 1.32 7.95 -3.02
CA ASP A 9 1.92 8.70 -4.14
C ASP A 9 3.12 9.54 -3.70
N VAL A 10 3.02 10.20 -2.53
CA VAL A 10 4.12 10.98 -1.95
C VAL A 10 5.32 10.06 -1.68
N PHE A 11 5.10 8.90 -1.05
CA PHE A 11 6.18 7.97 -0.74
C PHE A 11 6.80 7.38 -2.01
N HIS A 12 5.99 6.94 -2.99
CA HIS A 12 6.53 6.45 -4.27
C HIS A 12 7.39 7.49 -4.98
N ARG A 13 6.99 8.76 -4.93
CA ARG A 13 7.70 9.83 -5.63
C ARG A 13 8.97 10.28 -4.93
N PHE A 14 8.98 10.34 -3.60
CA PHE A 14 10.02 11.04 -2.86
C PHE A 14 10.86 10.15 -1.92
N TYR A 15 10.39 8.95 -1.54
CA TYR A 15 11.05 8.14 -0.53
C TYR A 15 12.47 7.72 -0.93
N SER A 16 12.71 7.34 -2.20
CA SER A 16 14.05 6.94 -2.65
C SER A 16 15.08 8.07 -2.50
N SER A 17 14.71 9.30 -2.87
CA SER A 17 15.59 10.46 -2.67
C SER A 17 15.80 10.76 -1.18
N PHE A 18 14.74 10.64 -0.37
CA PHE A 18 14.82 10.85 1.07
C PHE A 18 15.74 9.83 1.75
N GLU A 19 15.60 8.53 1.42
CA GLU A 19 16.44 7.45 1.95
C GLU A 19 17.91 7.62 1.55
N SER A 20 18.20 8.13 0.35
CA SER A 20 19.59 8.36 -0.10
C SER A 20 20.32 9.48 0.65
N THR A 21 19.59 10.38 1.31
CA THR A 21 20.14 11.60 1.94
C THR A 21 20.01 11.62 3.46
N HIS A 22 19.28 10.67 4.05
CA HIS A 22 18.99 10.64 5.48
C HIS A 22 19.30 9.27 6.09
N SER A 23 19.73 9.25 7.34
CA SER A 23 19.85 8.02 8.12
C SER A 23 18.45 7.53 8.53
N ILE A 24 18.00 6.41 7.94
CA ILE A 24 16.70 5.79 8.20
C ILE A 24 16.86 4.58 9.12
N SER A 25 16.05 4.49 10.19
CA SER A 25 16.03 3.31 11.07
C SER A 25 15.35 2.11 10.40
N PRO A 26 15.64 0.87 10.83
CA PRO A 26 14.96 -0.32 10.32
C PRO A 26 13.42 -0.23 10.41
N ALA A 27 12.90 0.33 11.50
CA ALA A 27 11.46 0.52 11.70
C ALA A 27 10.86 1.52 10.68
N GLN A 28 11.57 2.62 10.40
CA GLN A 28 11.14 3.59 9.39
C GLN A 28 11.14 3.00 7.98
N ARG A 29 12.15 2.17 7.64
CA ARG A 29 12.19 1.46 6.36
C ARG A 29 11.03 0.46 6.23
N LYS A 30 10.72 -0.28 7.31
CA LYS A 30 9.55 -1.19 7.36
C LYS A 30 8.25 -0.42 7.11
N ALA A 31 8.08 0.70 7.80
CA ALA A 31 6.90 1.55 7.64
C ALA A 31 6.76 2.11 6.20
N ALA A 32 7.85 2.61 5.61
CA ALA A 32 7.84 3.09 4.24
C ALA A 32 7.48 1.99 3.23
N TYR A 33 8.03 0.78 3.42
CA TYR A 33 7.68 -0.39 2.61
C TYR A 33 6.18 -0.73 2.73
N HIS A 34 5.61 -0.73 3.93
CA HIS A 34 4.18 -0.96 4.13
C HIS A 34 3.30 0.11 3.50
N ILE A 35 3.65 1.39 3.65
CA ILE A 35 2.92 2.51 3.03
C ILE A 35 2.92 2.38 1.51
N MET A 36 4.09 2.14 0.90
CA MET A 36 4.21 2.01 -0.57
C MET A 36 3.49 0.80 -1.13
N ASN A 37 3.29 -0.26 -0.35
CA ASN A 37 2.65 -1.50 -0.82
C ASN A 37 1.21 -1.69 -0.31
N CYS A 38 0.67 -0.72 0.44
CA CYS A 38 -0.70 -0.76 0.94
C CYS A 38 -1.71 -0.89 -0.20
N LYS A 39 -2.69 -1.80 -0.07
CA LYS A 39 -3.77 -2.00 -1.06
C LYS A 39 -3.29 -2.38 -2.47
N THR A 40 -2.06 -2.85 -2.64
CA THR A 40 -1.51 -3.30 -3.93
C THR A 40 -1.63 -4.82 -4.16
N GLY A 41 -1.94 -5.59 -3.11
CA GLY A 41 -1.91 -7.06 -3.14
C GLY A 41 -0.58 -7.67 -2.70
N ALA A 42 0.47 -6.87 -2.52
CA ALA A 42 1.75 -7.32 -1.95
C ALA A 42 1.60 -8.01 -0.57
N PHE A 43 0.53 -7.68 0.18
CA PHE A 43 0.19 -8.28 1.49
C PHE A 43 -0.96 -9.28 1.43
N GLY A 44 -1.17 -9.87 0.26
CA GLY A 44 -2.27 -10.78 -0.02
C GLY A 44 -3.56 -10.07 -0.39
N VAL A 45 -4.52 -10.90 -0.78
CA VAL A 45 -5.83 -10.49 -1.25
C VAL A 45 -6.89 -11.35 -0.59
N ASN A 46 -8.05 -10.75 -0.30
CA ASN A 46 -9.24 -11.48 0.07
C ASN A 46 -10.23 -11.46 -1.08
N VAL A 47 -10.81 -12.61 -1.41
CA VAL A 47 -11.82 -12.72 -2.45
C VAL A 47 -13.15 -13.02 -1.78
N SER A 48 -14.14 -12.18 -2.02
CA SER A 48 -15.51 -12.39 -1.55
C SER A 48 -16.41 -12.69 -2.74
N VAL A 49 -17.30 -13.67 -2.59
CA VAL A 49 -18.32 -14.00 -3.59
C VAL A 49 -19.68 -13.66 -2.98
N CYS A 50 -20.51 -12.92 -3.71
CA CYS A 50 -21.89 -12.68 -3.30
C CYS A 50 -22.72 -13.96 -3.49
N GLU A 51 -23.39 -14.42 -2.44
CA GLU A 51 -24.18 -15.66 -2.48
C GLU A 51 -25.44 -15.54 -3.35
N ASP A 52 -25.98 -14.33 -3.52
CA ASP A 52 -27.21 -14.10 -4.29
C ASP A 52 -26.96 -14.00 -5.81
N CYS A 53 -25.91 -13.28 -6.22
CA CYS A 53 -25.66 -12.97 -7.64
C CYS A 53 -24.35 -13.56 -8.20
N GLY A 54 -23.54 -14.20 -7.36
CA GLY A 54 -22.25 -14.79 -7.75
C GLY A 54 -21.15 -13.77 -8.07
N CYS A 55 -21.39 -12.47 -7.90
CA CYS A 55 -20.38 -11.44 -8.15
C CYS A 55 -19.15 -11.62 -7.27
N ILE A 56 -17.98 -11.51 -7.88
CA ILE A 56 -16.68 -11.65 -7.21
C ILE A 56 -16.10 -10.26 -6.97
N SER A 57 -15.70 -10.01 -5.72
CA SER A 57 -14.96 -8.80 -5.33
C SER A 57 -13.60 -9.18 -4.78
N VAL A 58 -12.55 -8.58 -5.35
CA VAL A 58 -11.16 -8.75 -4.89
C VAL A 58 -10.79 -7.56 -4.02
N HIS A 59 -10.45 -7.84 -2.76
CA HIS A 59 -10.05 -6.85 -1.77
C HIS A 59 -8.55 -6.96 -1.53
N TYR A 60 -7.81 -5.95 -1.93
CA TYR A 60 -6.40 -5.86 -1.58
C TYR A 60 -6.25 -5.53 -0.09
N ASN A 61 -5.39 -6.28 0.59
CA ASN A 61 -5.16 -6.08 2.01
C ASN A 61 -4.43 -4.75 2.27
N SER A 62 -4.72 -4.12 3.40
CA SER A 62 -3.99 -2.93 3.88
C SER A 62 -2.59 -3.32 4.37
N CYS A 63 -1.81 -2.32 4.81
CA CYS A 63 -0.54 -2.52 5.53
C CYS A 63 -0.69 -3.63 6.58
N ARG A 64 0.29 -4.53 6.63
CA ARG A 64 0.37 -5.64 7.59
C ARG A 64 1.67 -5.54 8.35
N ASP A 65 1.62 -5.57 9.68
CA ASP A 65 2.82 -5.56 10.54
C ASP A 65 3.03 -6.89 11.28
#